data_AF-A0A523RM82-F1
#
_entry.id   AF-A0A523RM82-F1
#
_cell.length_a   1.000
_cell.length_b   1.000
_cell.length_c   1.000
_cell.angle_alpha   90.00
_cell.angle_beta   90.00
_cell.angle_gamma   90.00
#
_symmetry.space_group_name_H-M   'P 1'
#
loop_
_entity.id
_entity.type
_entity.pdbx_description
1 polymer ?
#
loop_
_entity_poly.entity_id
_entity_poly.type
_entity_poly.pdbx_seq_one_letter_code
_entity_poly.pdbx_strand_id
1 'polypeptide(L)'
;MENVIPFEHFEEKIMQKLLEGKNAISSILRQQYEEAQIEGRYFSGKGFFTKFKISKNAPVLPNLKSFSFGNIVGQINGINVGFVLFISDGKLDCLEGYTYSDPWPDKITSYELHYADFNQ
;
A
#
# COMPACT_ATOMS: atom_id res chain seq x y z
N MET A 1 28.54 -7.03 1.53
CA MET A 1 27.45 -6.74 0.58
C MET A 1 26.34 -6.09 1.38
N GLU A 2 25.85 -4.92 0.96
CA GLU A 2 24.66 -4.33 1.58
C GLU A 2 23.47 -5.28 1.42
N ASN A 3 22.73 -5.50 2.50
CA ASN A 3 21.50 -6.29 2.46
C ASN A 3 20.38 -5.40 1.90
N VAL A 4 20.08 -5.53 0.61
CA VAL A 4 19.02 -4.77 -0.05
C VAL A 4 17.71 -5.55 0.04
N ILE A 5 16.69 -4.90 0.60
CA ILE A 5 15.33 -5.43 0.69
C ILE A 5 14.65 -5.20 -0.67
N PRO A 6 14.12 -6.24 -1.33
CA PRO A 6 13.39 -6.08 -2.58
C PRO A 6 12.17 -5.18 -2.38
N PHE A 7 11.93 -4.27 -3.34
CA PHE A 7 10.81 -3.34 -3.28
C PHE A 7 9.47 -4.08 -3.17
N GLU A 8 9.31 -5.18 -3.91
CA GLU A 8 8.10 -6.00 -3.91
C GLU A 8 7.82 -6.63 -2.54
N HIS A 9 8.88 -7.03 -1.83
CA HIS A 9 8.73 -7.55 -0.47
C HIS A 9 8.26 -6.46 0.50
N PHE A 10 8.82 -5.25 0.38
CA PHE A 10 8.40 -4.11 1.18
C PHE A 10 6.95 -3.68 0.88
N GLU A 11 6.60 -3.60 -0.40
CA GLU A 11 5.24 -3.32 -0.88
C GLU A 11 4.23 -4.33 -0.33
N GLU A 12 4.56 -5.62 -0.37
CA GLU A 12 3.70 -6.67 0.20
C GLU A 12 3.47 -6.46 1.69
N LYS A 13 4.50 -6.04 2.44
CA LYS A 13 4.39 -5.77 3.88
C LYS A 13 3.51 -4.56 4.18
N ILE A 14 3.54 -3.52 3.35
CA ILE A 14 2.62 -2.38 3.43
C ILE A 14 1.18 -2.85 3.23
N MET A 15 0.93 -3.64 2.18
CA MET A 15 -0.41 -4.16 1.88
C MET A 15 -0.93 -5.07 2.98
N GLN A 16 -0.11 -5.99 3.50
CA GLN A 16 -0.46 -6.85 4.63
C GLN A 16 -0.89 -6.02 5.84
N LYS A 17 -0.17 -4.92 6.13
CA LYS A 17 -0.46 -4.05 7.27
C LYS A 17 -1.70 -3.19 7.08
N LEU A 18 -1.88 -2.59 5.90
CA LEU A 18 -3.08 -1.81 5.56
C LEU A 18 -4.35 -2.68 5.62
N LEU A 19 -4.22 -3.96 5.26
CA LEU A 19 -5.33 -4.90 5.19
C LEU A 19 -5.49 -5.78 6.43
N GLU A 20 -4.77 -5.57 7.54
CA GLU A 20 -4.81 -6.49 8.71
C GLU A 20 -6.11 -6.43 9.53
N GLY A 21 -6.98 -5.44 9.27
CA GLY A 21 -8.23 -5.23 10.01
C GLY A 21 -9.15 -6.47 10.04
N LYS A 22 -9.85 -6.71 11.15
CA LYS A 22 -10.71 -7.91 11.33
C LYS A 22 -12.18 -7.70 10.94
N ASN A 23 -12.48 -6.66 10.17
CA ASN A 23 -13.84 -6.35 9.72
C ASN A 23 -14.15 -6.93 8.32
N ALA A 24 -15.43 -6.92 7.94
CA ALA A 24 -15.89 -7.48 6.66
C ALA A 24 -15.24 -6.80 5.44
N ILE A 25 -15.02 -5.48 5.49
CA ILE A 25 -14.37 -4.71 4.42
C ILE A 25 -12.94 -5.22 4.20
N SER A 26 -12.15 -5.29 5.28
CA SER A 26 -10.76 -5.75 5.24
C SER A 26 -10.67 -7.21 4.76
N SER A 27 -11.64 -8.05 5.15
CA SER A 27 -11.72 -9.43 4.67
C SER A 27 -11.92 -9.52 3.16
N ILE A 28 -12.81 -8.70 2.59
CA ILE A 28 -13.04 -8.67 1.14
C ILE A 28 -11.81 -8.12 0.40
N LEU A 29 -11.20 -7.05 0.92
CA LEU A 29 -10.01 -6.46 0.30
C LEU A 29 -8.81 -7.40 0.32
N ARG A 30 -8.64 -8.23 1.37
CA ARG A 30 -7.62 -9.30 1.37
C ARG A 30 -7.86 -10.33 0.28
N GLN A 31 -9.10 -10.78 0.11
CA GLN A 31 -9.45 -11.73 -0.97
C GLN A 31 -9.19 -11.13 -2.35
N GLN A 32 -9.48 -9.84 -2.55
CA GLN A 32 -9.12 -9.14 -3.79
C GLN A 32 -7.61 -9.10 -3.99
N TYR A 33 -6.84 -8.82 -2.93
CA TYR A 33 -5.37 -8.75 -3.01
C TYR A 33 -4.73 -10.11 -3.32
N GLU A 34 -5.26 -11.19 -2.75
CA GLU A 34 -4.80 -12.57 -3.03
C GLU A 34 -4.94 -12.95 -4.52
N GLU A 35 -5.93 -12.39 -5.23
CA GLU A 35 -6.15 -12.60 -6.66
C GLU A 35 -5.66 -11.43 -7.54
N ALA A 36 -5.04 -10.41 -6.95
CA ALA A 36 -4.64 -9.20 -7.66
C ALA A 36 -3.45 -9.48 -8.59
N GLN A 37 -3.50 -8.88 -9.78
CA GLN A 37 -2.34 -8.73 -10.63
C GLN A 37 -1.81 -7.30 -10.53
N ILE A 38 -0.50 -7.14 -10.54
CA ILE A 38 0.10 -5.81 -10.63
C ILE A 38 0.14 -5.42 -12.11
N GLU A 39 -0.63 -4.39 -12.45
CA GLU A 39 -0.68 -3.84 -13.81
C GLU A 39 0.60 -3.05 -14.12
N GLY A 40 1.12 -2.35 -13.11
CA GLY A 40 2.37 -1.61 -13.23
C GLY A 40 2.74 -0.87 -11.96
N ARG A 41 4.00 -0.43 -11.93
CA ARG A 41 4.55 0.45 -10.89
C ARG A 41 5.12 1.70 -11.53
N TYR A 42 4.84 2.85 -10.93
CA TYR A 42 5.33 4.15 -11.40
C TYR A 42 6.01 4.88 -10.26
N PHE A 43 7.28 5.26 -10.43
CA PHE A 43 8.04 6.01 -9.45
C PHE A 43 8.13 7.48 -9.88
N SER A 44 7.69 8.39 -9.02
CA SER A 44 7.67 9.83 -9.30
C SER A 44 8.95 10.55 -8.87
N GLY A 45 9.87 9.84 -8.20
CA GLY A 45 11.02 10.40 -7.50
C GLY A 45 10.71 10.89 -6.07
N LYS A 46 9.44 11.12 -5.72
CA LYS A 46 8.96 11.43 -4.35
C LYS A 46 8.11 10.31 -3.75
N GLY A 47 7.93 9.24 -4.50
CA GLY A 47 7.02 8.18 -4.14
C GLY A 47 6.86 7.19 -5.27
N PHE A 48 5.88 6.31 -5.10
CA PHE A 48 5.48 5.35 -6.09
C PHE A 48 3.97 5.17 -6.12
N PHE A 49 3.49 4.62 -7.22
CA PHE A 49 2.14 4.12 -7.40
C PHE A 49 2.22 2.68 -7.89
N THR A 50 1.43 1.80 -7.28
CA THR A 50 1.24 0.42 -7.73
C THR A 50 -0.22 0.23 -8.11
N LYS A 51 -0.45 -0.01 -9.39
CA LYS A 51 -1.79 -0.24 -9.94
C LYS A 51 -2.13 -1.71 -9.93
N PHE A 52 -3.30 -2.02 -9.40
CA PHE A 52 -3.82 -3.37 -9.30
C PHE A 52 -4.90 -3.61 -10.34
N LYS A 53 -4.83 -4.79 -10.95
CA LYS A 53 -5.90 -5.34 -11.77
C LYS A 53 -6.55 -6.48 -11.00
N ILE A 54 -7.79 -6.23 -10.58
CA ILE A 54 -8.56 -7.20 -9.81
C ILE A 54 -9.41 -8.07 -10.72
N SER A 55 -9.34 -9.38 -10.49
CA SER A 55 -10.15 -10.38 -11.19
C SER A 55 -11.63 -9.97 -11.22
N LYS A 56 -12.30 -10.22 -12.35
CA LYS A 56 -13.74 -10.00 -12.46
C LYS A 56 -14.57 -10.92 -11.56
N ASN A 57 -13.97 -12.03 -11.11
CA ASN A 57 -14.60 -13.02 -10.24
C ASN A 57 -14.33 -12.74 -8.75
N ALA A 58 -13.41 -11.82 -8.43
CA ALA A 58 -13.12 -11.47 -7.05
C ALA A 58 -14.34 -10.81 -6.40
N PRO A 59 -14.54 -11.00 -5.09
CA PRO A 59 -15.61 -10.33 -4.36
C PRO A 59 -15.44 -8.82 -4.46
N VAL A 60 -16.55 -8.09 -4.49
CA VAL A 60 -16.57 -6.62 -4.54
C VAL A 60 -17.19 -6.09 -3.26
N LEU A 61 -16.69 -4.96 -2.76
CA LEU A 61 -17.32 -4.31 -1.61
C LEU A 61 -18.78 -3.92 -1.92
N PRO A 62 -19.68 -4.04 -0.93
CA PRO A 62 -21.07 -3.66 -1.11
C PRO A 62 -21.20 -2.15 -1.40
N ASN A 63 -22.21 -1.79 -2.20
CA ASN A 63 -22.52 -0.41 -2.61
C ASN A 63 -21.49 0.27 -3.54
N LEU A 64 -20.47 -0.45 -4.04
CA LEU A 64 -19.49 0.04 -5.02
C LEU A 64 -18.87 1.39 -4.65
N LYS A 65 -18.63 1.63 -3.36
CA LYS A 65 -18.09 2.90 -2.89
C LYS A 65 -16.62 3.03 -3.26
N SER A 66 -16.26 4.18 -3.83
CA SER A 66 -14.88 4.61 -3.99
C SER A 66 -14.45 5.39 -2.75
N PHE A 67 -13.29 5.05 -2.19
CA PHE A 67 -12.72 5.70 -1.01
C PHE A 67 -11.22 5.44 -0.96
N SER A 68 -10.52 6.16 -0.08
CA SER A 68 -9.13 5.86 0.24
C SER A 68 -8.91 5.86 1.75
N PHE A 69 -7.84 5.19 2.18
CA PHE A 69 -7.40 5.21 3.57
C PHE A 69 -5.88 5.06 3.64
N GLY A 70 -5.29 5.66 4.68
CA GLY A 70 -3.84 5.73 4.85
C GLY A 70 -3.46 5.93 6.30
N ASN A 71 -3.69 4.90 7.12
CA ASN A 71 -3.35 4.91 8.54
C ASN A 71 -2.02 4.19 8.83
N ILE A 72 -1.27 3.82 7.79
CA ILE A 72 0.08 3.26 7.91
C ILE A 72 1.08 4.32 7.45
N VAL A 73 2.08 4.53 8.29
CA VAL A 73 3.24 5.38 8.04
C VAL A 73 4.49 4.59 8.39
N GLY A 74 5.65 5.13 8.04
CA GLY A 74 6.89 4.44 8.31
C GLY A 74 8.12 5.30 8.12
N GLN A 75 9.26 4.62 8.22
CA GLN A 75 10.56 5.19 7.92
C GLN A 75 11.32 4.21 7.02
N ILE A 76 11.94 4.70 5.95
CA ILE A 76 12.78 3.92 5.04
C ILE A 76 14.17 4.55 5.02
N ASN A 77 15.20 3.83 5.44
CA ASN A 77 16.57 4.35 5.54
C ASN A 77 16.65 5.72 6.28
N GLY A 78 15.81 5.95 7.29
CA GLY A 78 15.73 7.24 8.00
C GLY A 78 14.73 8.26 7.41
N ILE A 79 14.16 8.01 6.22
CA ILE A 79 13.23 8.91 5.53
C ILE A 79 11.78 8.59 5.94
N ASN A 80 11.05 9.60 6.43
CA ASN A 80 9.65 9.44 6.79
C ASN A 80 8.76 9.29 5.54
N VAL A 81 7.87 8.30 5.57
CA VAL A 81 6.98 7.95 4.46
C VAL A 81 5.56 7.69 4.94
N GLY A 82 4.59 7.94 4.06
CA GLY A 82 3.19 7.58 4.24
C GLY A 82 2.67 6.73 3.09
N PHE A 83 1.55 6.06 3.34
CA PHE A 83 0.91 5.16 2.37
C PHE A 83 -0.59 5.41 2.30
N VAL A 84 -1.15 5.43 1.09
CA VAL A 84 -2.59 5.54 0.86
C VAL A 84 -3.02 4.42 -0.07
N LEU A 85 -4.05 3.67 0.34
CA LEU A 85 -4.70 2.68 -0.51
C LEU A 85 -6.00 3.26 -1.07
N PHE A 86 -6.11 3.25 -2.39
CA PHE A 86 -7.28 3.70 -3.13
C PHE A 86 -8.14 2.51 -3.53
N ILE A 87 -9.44 2.64 -3.26
CA ILE A 87 -10.49 1.72 -3.65
C ILE A 87 -11.37 2.43 -4.66
N SER A 88 -11.58 1.80 -5.82
CA SER A 88 -12.45 2.30 -6.89
C SER A 88 -13.54 1.28 -7.19
N ASP A 89 -14.79 1.72 -7.15
CA ASP A 89 -15.98 0.90 -7.42
C ASP A 89 -15.99 -0.41 -6.60
N GLY A 90 -15.58 -0.31 -5.34
CA GLY A 90 -15.50 -1.43 -4.41
C GLY A 90 -14.35 -2.42 -4.64
N LYS A 91 -13.36 -2.08 -5.47
CA LYS A 91 -12.16 -2.87 -5.76
C LYS A 91 -10.88 -2.12 -5.41
N LEU A 92 -9.82 -2.84 -5.02
CA LEU A 92 -8.46 -2.29 -4.96
C LEU A 92 -8.11 -1.68 -6.32
N ASP A 93 -7.62 -0.44 -6.31
CA ASP A 93 -7.16 0.27 -7.51
C ASP A 93 -5.66 0.56 -7.42
N CYS A 94 -5.24 1.31 -6.40
CA CYS A 94 -3.88 1.82 -6.34
C CYS A 94 -3.35 1.88 -4.92
N LEU A 95 -2.11 1.42 -4.72
CA LEU A 95 -1.31 1.81 -3.55
C LEU A 95 -0.44 2.99 -3.95
N GLU A 96 -0.47 4.06 -3.16
CA GLU A 96 0.49 5.16 -3.22
C GLU A 96 1.40 5.09 -1.99
N GLY A 97 2.71 5.24 -2.22
CA GLY A 97 3.68 5.54 -1.16
C GLY A 97 4.35 6.87 -1.45
N TYR A 98 4.51 7.72 -0.44
CA TYR A 98 5.07 9.05 -0.62
C TYR A 98 6.02 9.42 0.52
N THR A 99 7.02 10.22 0.19
CA THR A 99 7.85 10.98 1.16
C THR A 99 7.27 12.38 1.37
N TYR A 100 7.56 13.01 2.50
CA TYR A 100 7.11 14.39 2.78
C TYR A 100 7.98 15.46 2.11
N SER A 101 9.30 15.24 2.07
CA SER A 101 10.27 16.26 1.67
C SER A 101 11.42 15.68 0.85
N ASP A 102 11.91 14.50 1.22
CA ASP A 102 13.07 13.85 0.60
C ASP A 102 12.71 13.16 -0.72
N PRO A 103 13.67 12.74 -1.55
CA PRO A 103 13.42 11.79 -2.64
C PRO A 103 13.07 10.40 -2.10
N TRP A 104 12.30 9.63 -2.86
CA TRP A 104 12.15 8.20 -2.59
C TRP A 104 13.51 7.49 -2.78
N PRO A 105 13.94 6.62 -1.85
CA PRO A 105 15.27 6.02 -1.93
C PRO A 105 15.37 4.99 -3.07
N ASP A 106 16.49 4.98 -3.79
CA ASP A 106 16.77 4.01 -4.87
C ASP A 106 16.88 2.57 -4.37
N LYS A 107 17.24 2.39 -3.09
CA LYS A 107 17.41 1.09 -2.43
C LYS A 107 16.81 1.15 -1.04
N ILE A 108 16.14 0.07 -0.64
CA ILE A 108 15.66 -0.12 0.71
C ILE A 108 16.67 -1.00 1.46
N THR A 109 17.28 -0.50 2.51
CA THR A 109 18.22 -1.26 3.36
C THR A 109 17.68 -1.45 4.78
N SER A 110 16.79 -0.56 5.21
CA SER A 110 15.99 -0.71 6.43
C SER A 110 14.62 -0.06 6.26
N TYR A 111 13.62 -0.60 6.96
CA TYR A 111 12.34 0.06 7.09
C TYR A 111 11.63 -0.29 8.40
N GLU A 112 10.75 0.60 8.83
CA GLU A 112 9.80 0.39 9.92
C GLU A 112 8.40 0.83 9.47
N LEU A 113 7.36 0.07 9.83
CA LEU A 113 5.97 0.38 9.53
C LEU A 113 5.15 0.40 10.81
N HIS A 114 4.39 1.47 11.03
CA HIS A 114 3.54 1.63 12.20
C HIS A 114 2.20 2.27 11.83
N TYR A 115 1.25 2.14 12.74
CA TYR A 115 0.00 2.89 12.64
C TYR A 115 0.28 4.35 12.91
N ALA A 116 -0.32 5.24 12.13
CA ALA A 116 -0.30 6.66 12.43
C ALA A 116 -1.09 6.91 13.72
N ASP A 117 -0.39 7.37 14.76
CA ASP A 117 -1.01 7.81 16.00
C ASP A 117 -1.63 9.19 15.77
N PHE A 118 -2.95 9.23 15.57
CA PHE A 118 -3.70 10.48 15.42
C PHE A 118 -4.14 11.08 16.77
N ASN A 119 -3.64 10.55 17.89
CA ASN A 119 -3.95 11.09 19.21
C ASN A 119 -3.07 12.33 19.50
N GLN A 120 -3.59 13.51 19.18
CA GLN A 120 -3.25 14.77 19.87
C GLN A 120 -4.41 15.17 20.78
#